data_AF-A0A521FV61-F1
#
_entry.id   AF-A0A521FV61-F1
#
_cell.length_a   1.000
_cell.length_b   1.000
_cell.length_c   1.000
_cell.angle_alpha   90.00
_cell.angle_beta   90.00
_cell.angle_gamma   90.00
#
_symmetry.space_group_name_H-M   'P 1'
#
loop_
_entity.id
_entity.type
_entity.pdbx_description
1 polymer ?
#
loop_
_entity_poly.entity_id
_entity_poly.type
_entity_poly.pdbx_seq_one_letter_code
_entity_poly.pdbx_strand_id
1 'polypeptide(L)' 'MLDTPHIPTLSDMLVARERIAPHVHRTPVLTSQFLNDLTGAELFFKCENLQK' A
#
# COMPACT_ATOMS: atom_id res chain seq x y z
N MET A 1 2.17 -35.36 -8.97
CA MET A 1 1.97 -34.06 -9.66
C MET A 1 2.54 -32.99 -8.77
N LEU A 2 3.45 -32.15 -9.26
CA LEU A 2 3.89 -30.99 -8.51
C LEU A 2 2.78 -29.94 -8.66
N ASP A 3 2.07 -29.64 -7.58
CA ASP A 3 1.16 -28.49 -7.54
C ASP A 3 2.00 -27.24 -7.80
N THR A 4 1.73 -26.57 -8.91
CA THR A 4 2.33 -25.27 -9.18
C THR A 4 1.80 -24.28 -8.14
N PRO A 5 2.67 -23.51 -7.46
CA PRO A 5 2.22 -22.55 -6.47
C PRO A 5 1.31 -21.51 -7.12
N HIS A 6 0.16 -21.27 -6.50
CA HIS A 6 -0.81 -20.29 -6.96
C HIS A 6 -0.23 -18.87 -6.81
N ILE A 7 -0.11 -18.15 -7.92
CA ILE A 7 0.31 -16.75 -7.92
C ILE A 7 -0.94 -15.87 -7.68
N PRO A 8 -0.97 -15.05 -6.61
CA PRO A 8 -2.12 -14.20 -6.31
C PRO A 8 -2.44 -13.23 -7.46
N THR A 9 -3.73 -13.05 -7.68
CA THR A 9 -4.32 -12.12 -8.64
C THR A 9 -4.85 -10.87 -7.94
N LEU A 10 -5.37 -9.92 -8.72
CA LEU A 10 -6.10 -8.77 -8.19
C LEU A 10 -7.30 -9.20 -7.33
N SER A 11 -7.98 -10.28 -7.72
CA SER A 11 -9.12 -10.81 -6.96
C SER A 11 -8.71 -11.24 -5.55
N ASP A 12 -7.57 -11.91 -5.42
CA ASP A 12 -7.05 -12.33 -4.12
C ASP A 12 -6.73 -11.12 -3.22
N MET A 13 -6.16 -10.07 -3.81
CA MET A 13 -5.88 -8.80 -3.12
C MET A 13 -7.16 -8.13 -2.63
N LEU A 14 -8.21 -8.06 -3.47
CA LEU A 14 -9.51 -7.49 -3.09
C LEU A 14 -10.15 -8.26 -1.93
N VAL A 15 -10.11 -9.60 -1.97
CA VAL A 15 -10.62 -10.43 -0.88
C VAL A 15 -9.76 -10.27 0.39
N ALA A 16 -8.45 -10.07 0.26
CA ALA A 16 -7.58 -9.79 1.40
C ALA A 16 -7.89 -8.42 2.03
N ARG A 17 -8.13 -7.39 1.21
CA ARG A 17 -8.50 -6.05 1.69
C ARG A 17 -9.75 -6.08 2.56
N GLU A 18 -10.82 -6.75 2.14
CA GLU A 18 -12.05 -6.85 2.92
C GLU A 18 -11.81 -7.61 4.24
N ARG A 19 -11.00 -8.68 4.20
CA ARG A 19 -10.65 -9.46 5.40
C ARG A 19 -9.90 -8.63 6.46
N ILE A 20 -8.97 -7.77 6.04
CA ILE A 20 -8.14 -7.00 6.98
C ILE A 20 -8.74 -5.64 7.35
N ALA A 21 -9.77 -5.18 6.63
CA ALA A 21 -10.40 -3.86 6.84
C ALA A 21 -10.70 -3.50 8.32
N PRO A 22 -11.23 -4.39 9.19
CA PRO A 22 -11.49 -4.05 10.59
C PRO A 22 -10.23 -3.96 11.46
N HIS A 23 -9.06 -4.32 10.94
CA HIS A 23 -7.80 -4.44 11.69
C HIS A 23 -6.73 -3.46 11.23
N VAL A 24 -6.96 -2.71 10.15
CA VAL A 24 -5.95 -1.82 9.57
C VAL A 24 -6.40 -0.38 9.54
N HIS A 25 -5.51 0.52 9.89
CA HIS A 25 -5.69 1.95 9.67
C HIS A 25 -5.56 2.29 8.19
N ARG A 26 -6.41 3.20 7.70
CA ARG A 26 -6.17 3.89 6.43
C ARG A 26 -5.10 4.95 6.67
N THR A 27 -3.84 4.53 6.58
CA THR A 27 -2.66 5.39 6.77
C THR A 27 -2.70 6.60 5.84
N PRO A 28 -2.27 7.79 6.29
CA PRO A 28 -2.33 8.99 5.48
C PRO A 28 -1.36 8.92 4.29
N VAL A 29 -1.66 9.74 3.29
CA VAL A 29 -0.70 10.11 2.25
C VAL A 29 -0.22 11.52 2.55
N LEU A 30 1.08 11.67 2.73
CA LEU A 30 1.72 12.98 2.97
C LEU A 30 2.48 13.43 1.74
N THR A 31 2.76 14.72 1.66
CA THR A 31 3.58 15.35 0.63
C THR A 31 4.61 16.27 1.29
N SER A 32 5.65 16.66 0.56
CA SER A 32 6.67 17.60 1.05
C SER A 32 7.14 18.51 -0.06
N GLN A 33 6.90 19.82 0.08
CA GLN A 33 7.32 20.81 -0.91
C GLN A 33 8.83 20.79 -1.12
N PHE A 34 9.60 20.72 -0.03
CA PHE A 34 11.05 20.65 -0.10
C PHE A 34 11.55 19.45 -0.94
N LEU A 35 10.96 18.27 -0.73
CA LEU A 35 11.36 17.08 -1.49
C LEU A 35 10.86 17.14 -2.94
N ASN A 36 9.71 17.77 -3.18
CA ASN A 36 9.23 18.02 -4.53
C ASN A 36 10.20 18.94 -5.30
N ASP A 37 10.63 20.04 -4.67
CA ASP A 37 11.56 21.00 -5.26
C ASP A 37 12.93 20.35 -5.51
N LEU A 38 13.41 19.53 -4.58
CA LEU A 38 14.68 18.81 -4.72
C LEU A 38 14.67 17.78 -5.85
N THR A 39 13.53 17.12 -6.09
CA THR A 39 13.40 16.05 -7.09
C THR A 39 12.85 16.52 -8.43
N GLY A 40 12.24 17.70 -8.49
CA GLY A 40 11.51 18.19 -9.66
C GLY A 40 10.22 17.41 -9.97
N ALA A 41 9.65 16.72 -8.98
CA ALA A 41 8.46 15.87 -9.12
C ALA A 41 7.52 16.00 -7.92
N GLU A 42 6.27 15.59 -8.07
CA GLU A 42 5.33 15.51 -6.94
C GLU A 42 5.44 14.14 -6.25
N LEU A 43 5.89 14.14 -4.99
CA LEU A 43 6.04 12.94 -4.19
C LEU A 43 4.88 12.75 -3.22
N PHE A 44 4.34 11.54 -3.21
CA PHE A 44 3.25 11.10 -2.34
C PHE A 44 3.72 9.95 -1.46
N PHE A 45 3.79 10.18 -0.15
CA PHE A 45 4.29 9.22 0.83
C PHE A 45 3.12 8.47 1.48
N LYS A 46 2.96 7.18 1.16
CA LYS A 46 2.02 6.29 1.85
C LYS A 46 2.62 5.84 3.18
N CYS A 47 2.18 6.43 4.29
CA CYS A 47 2.84 6.31 5.59
C CYS A 47 2.49 5.02 6.36
N GLU A 48 2.88 3.85 5.85
CA GLU A 48 2.64 2.56 6.51
C GLU A 48 3.33 2.41 7.87
N ASN A 49 4.36 3.21 8.16
CA ASN A 49 4.98 3.31 9.47
C ASN A 49 4.04 3.84 10.59
N LEU A 50 2.84 4.30 10.21
CA LEU A 50 1.79 4.76 11.13
C LEU A 50 0.70 3.71 11.37
N GLN A 51 0.81 2.52 10.78
CA GLN A 51 0.03 1.36 11.20
C GLN A 51 0.53 0.90 12.58
N LYS A 52 -0.32 0.91 13.60
CA LYS A 52 -0.01 0.57 15.00
C LYS A 52 -1.13 -0.22 15.63
#